data_AF-A0A3M8EIL1-F1
#
_entry.id   AF-A0A3M8EIL1-F1
#
_cell.length_a   1.000
_cell.length_b   1.000
_cell.length_c   1.000
_cell.angle_alpha   90.00
_cell.angle_beta   90.00
_cell.angle_gamma   90.00
#
_symmetry.space_group_name_H-M   'P 1'
#
loop_
_entity.id
_entity.type
_entity.pdbx_description
1 polymer ?
#
loop_
_entity_poly.entity_id
_entity_poly.type
_entity_poly.pdbx_seq_one_letter_code
_entity_poly.pdbx_strand_id
1 'polypeptide(L)'
;MIDDEATVINGLRNGPDVTKIKKNFERNVKTLGKQIDEFSVFVPDPEADEIEMPFDSEEFAGTWKDYKEFLYDVFGIILVPVEERRRLKKLFNISKKNEERALEFLDFYICSRYKSIFLPKDFQLNNDQPGDEPAKESGFTLKKKTI
;
A
#
# COMPACT_ATOMS: atom_id res chain seq x y z
N MET A 1 -1.65 -45.31 36.53
CA MET A 1 -2.38 -44.15 35.99
C MET A 1 -1.85 -42.94 36.72
N ILE A 2 -1.47 -41.90 35.96
CA ILE A 2 -1.05 -40.56 36.41
C ILE A 2 0.36 -40.60 37.03
N ASP A 3 1.43 -40.21 36.31
CA ASP A 3 2.05 -38.91 36.61
C ASP A 3 3.09 -38.41 35.57
N ASP A 4 3.24 -39.02 34.38
CA ASP A 4 4.26 -38.53 33.43
C ASP A 4 3.85 -37.22 32.73
N GLU A 5 2.56 -37.06 32.38
CA GLU A 5 2.04 -35.79 31.84
C GLU A 5 2.00 -34.67 32.90
N ALA A 6 1.74 -35.00 34.17
CA ALA A 6 1.74 -34.04 35.26
C ALA A 6 3.16 -33.49 35.56
N THR A 7 4.19 -34.30 35.32
CA THR A 7 5.60 -33.92 35.53
C THR A 7 6.10 -32.95 34.46
N VAL A 8 5.68 -33.13 33.19
CA VAL A 8 6.02 -32.20 32.09
C VAL A 8 5.34 -30.84 32.28
N ILE A 9 4.09 -30.82 32.80
CA ILE A 9 3.34 -29.58 33.05
C ILE A 9 3.85 -28.87 34.32
N ASN A 10 4.33 -29.59 35.34
CA ASN A 10 4.93 -28.99 36.56
C ASN A 10 6.35 -28.44 36.35
N GLY A 11 7.06 -28.81 35.28
CA GLY A 11 8.41 -28.33 34.97
C GLY A 11 8.48 -26.88 34.49
N LEU A 12 7.37 -26.32 34.03
CA LEU A 12 7.23 -24.91 33.63
C LEU A 12 6.58 -24.08 34.74
N ARG A 13 7.15 -24.11 35.94
CA ARG A 13 6.82 -23.10 36.95
C ARG A 13 7.15 -21.72 36.38
N ASN A 14 6.19 -20.78 36.43
CA ASN A 14 6.33 -19.38 36.01
C ASN A 14 7.37 -18.62 36.87
N GLY A 15 8.63 -19.03 36.79
CA GLY A 15 9.76 -18.38 37.42
C GLY A 15 10.31 -17.24 36.56
N PRO A 16 11.14 -16.37 37.14
CA PRO A 16 11.83 -15.31 36.40
C PRO A 16 12.64 -15.85 35.21
N ASP A 17 13.20 -17.06 35.33
CA ASP A 17 13.94 -17.72 34.24
C ASP A 17 13.03 -18.17 33.09
N VAL A 18 11.88 -18.79 33.38
CA VAL A 18 10.92 -19.18 32.33
C VAL A 18 10.37 -17.96 31.60
N THR A 19 10.12 -16.87 32.32
CA THR A 19 9.70 -15.60 31.72
C THR A 19 10.78 -15.00 30.82
N LYS A 20 12.05 -15.08 31.24
CA LYS A 20 13.19 -14.61 30.46
C LYS A 20 13.41 -15.45 29.20
N ILE A 21 13.29 -16.78 29.32
CA ILE A 21 13.35 -17.72 28.19
C ILE A 21 12.24 -17.40 27.18
N LYS A 22 10.99 -17.22 27.64
CA LYS A 22 9.86 -16.87 26.78
C LYS A 22 10.10 -15.55 26.02
N LYS A 23 10.53 -14.50 26.71
CA LYS A 23 10.85 -13.21 26.08
C LYS A 23 11.99 -13.31 25.06
N ASN A 24 13.01 -14.12 25.35
CA ASN A 24 14.11 -14.33 24.41
C ASN A 24 13.64 -15.12 23.18
N PHE A 25 12.82 -16.15 23.37
CA PHE A 25 12.22 -16.91 22.28
C PHE A 25 11.37 -16.00 21.38
N GLU A 26 10.45 -15.20 21.96
CA GLU A 26 9.62 -14.25 21.21
C GLU A 26 10.46 -13.23 20.43
N ARG A 27 11.54 -12.71 21.05
CA ARG A 27 12.47 -11.81 20.37
C ARG A 27 13.16 -12.49 19.20
N ASN A 28 13.64 -13.71 19.39
CA ASN A 28 14.35 -14.46 18.35
C ASN A 28 13.42 -14.81 17.19
N VAL A 29 12.17 -15.22 17.45
CA VAL A 29 11.15 -15.43 16.41
C VAL A 29 10.90 -14.14 15.63
N LYS A 30 10.78 -13.00 16.32
CA LYS A 30 10.62 -11.71 15.65
C LYS A 30 11.83 -11.32 14.79
N THR A 31 13.05 -11.59 15.27
CA THR A 31 14.28 -11.35 14.50
C THR A 31 14.36 -12.25 13.28
N LEU A 32 14.05 -13.53 13.43
CA LEU A 32 14.00 -14.49 12.31
C LEU A 32 12.96 -14.08 11.27
N GLY A 33 11.78 -13.65 11.69
CA GLY A 33 10.75 -13.13 10.77
C GLY A 33 11.28 -11.99 9.91
N LYS A 34 11.97 -11.00 10.53
CA LYS A 34 12.60 -9.90 9.78
C LYS A 34 13.66 -10.38 8.79
N GLN A 35 14.51 -11.33 9.21
CA GLN A 35 15.56 -11.86 8.33
C GLN A 35 14.97 -12.66 7.17
N ILE A 36 13.86 -13.37 7.38
CA ILE A 36 13.12 -14.04 6.32
C ILE A 36 12.52 -13.01 5.35
N ASP A 37 11.89 -11.95 5.86
CA ASP A 37 11.35 -10.87 5.02
C ASP A 37 12.47 -10.23 4.18
N GLU A 38 13.60 -9.88 4.80
CA GLU A 38 14.78 -9.33 4.10
C GLU A 38 15.33 -10.32 3.05
N PHE A 39 15.39 -11.61 3.37
CA PHE A 39 15.90 -12.64 2.46
C PHE A 39 14.93 -12.96 1.32
N SER A 40 13.61 -12.88 1.55
CA SER A 40 12.56 -13.11 0.55
C SER A 40 12.59 -12.10 -0.59
N VAL A 41 13.23 -10.95 -0.40
CA VAL A 41 13.53 -10.00 -1.50
C VAL A 41 14.47 -10.64 -2.54
N PHE A 42 15.33 -11.56 -2.11
CA PHE A 42 16.35 -12.20 -2.94
C PHE A 42 15.96 -13.60 -3.41
N VAL A 43 15.05 -14.27 -2.71
CA VAL A 43 14.52 -15.57 -3.11
C VAL A 43 13.10 -15.37 -3.62
N PRO A 44 12.90 -15.33 -4.95
CA PRO A 44 11.56 -15.25 -5.50
C PRO A 44 10.76 -16.45 -5.01
N ASP A 45 9.58 -16.18 -4.45
CA ASP A 45 8.64 -17.22 -4.04
C ASP A 45 8.25 -18.04 -5.29
N PRO A 46 8.61 -19.34 -5.35
CA PRO A 46 8.33 -20.17 -6.51
C PRO A 46 6.83 -20.37 -6.76
N GLU A 47 5.98 -20.08 -5.77
CA GLU A 47 4.52 -20.14 -5.87
C GLU A 47 3.89 -18.76 -6.11
N ALA A 48 4.68 -17.69 -6.23
CA ALA A 48 4.13 -16.36 -6.48
C ALA A 48 3.44 -16.34 -7.85
N ASP A 49 2.14 -16.03 -7.86
CA ASP A 49 1.40 -15.83 -9.11
C ASP A 49 2.16 -14.87 -10.02
N GLU A 50 2.28 -15.23 -11.30
CA GLU A 50 2.82 -14.34 -12.32
C GLU A 50 2.07 -13.00 -12.32
N ILE A 51 2.82 -11.93 -12.56
CA ILE A 51 2.25 -10.60 -12.61
C ILE A 51 1.64 -10.39 -13.99
N GLU A 52 0.32 -10.47 -14.06
CA GLU A 52 -0.44 -10.14 -15.27
C GLU A 52 -0.46 -8.62 -15.47
N MET A 53 0.09 -8.17 -16.61
CA MET A 53 0.03 -6.77 -17.01
C MET A 53 -1.38 -6.42 -17.50
N PRO A 54 -1.97 -5.30 -17.07
CA PRO A 54 -3.34 -4.92 -17.46
C PRO A 54 -3.46 -4.44 -18.91
N PHE A 55 -2.34 -4.18 -19.58
CA PHE A 55 -2.24 -3.76 -20.96
C PHE A 55 -1.07 -4.50 -21.61
N ASP A 56 -1.24 -4.92 -22.86
CA ASP A 56 -0.28 -5.77 -23.58
C ASP A 56 0.85 -4.97 -24.25
N SER A 57 0.77 -3.64 -24.25
CA SER A 57 1.74 -2.81 -24.98
C SER A 57 3.12 -2.81 -24.32
N GLU A 58 4.14 -2.78 -25.16
CA GLU A 58 5.53 -2.61 -24.71
C GLU A 58 5.74 -1.25 -24.05
N GLU A 59 5.02 -0.22 -24.50
CA GLU A 59 5.07 1.12 -23.93
C GLU A 59 4.62 1.12 -22.47
N PHE A 60 3.45 0.52 -22.18
CA PHE A 60 2.96 0.39 -20.81
C PHE A 60 3.91 -0.44 -19.94
N ALA A 61 4.44 -1.55 -20.46
CA ALA A 61 5.40 -2.36 -19.72
C ALA A 61 6.69 -1.58 -19.39
N GLY A 62 7.18 -0.77 -20.34
CA GLY A 62 8.31 0.13 -20.14
C GLY A 62 8.04 1.18 -19.07
N THR A 63 6.96 1.94 -19.19
CA THR A 63 6.61 2.99 -18.21
C THR A 63 6.33 2.41 -16.82
N TRP A 64 5.75 1.22 -16.73
CA TRP A 64 5.57 0.53 -15.46
C TRP A 64 6.91 0.17 -14.81
N LYS A 65 7.88 -0.29 -15.60
CA LYS A 65 9.25 -0.54 -15.14
C LYS A 65 9.90 0.75 -14.64
N ASP A 66 9.78 1.85 -15.39
CA ASP A 66 10.31 3.16 -14.98
C ASP A 66 9.70 3.64 -13.67
N TYR A 67 8.39 3.42 -13.46
CA TYR A 67 7.73 3.72 -12.19
C TYR A 67 8.31 2.89 -11.03
N LYS A 68 8.61 1.60 -11.24
CA LYS A 68 9.24 0.75 -10.22
C LYS A 68 10.67 1.20 -9.90
N GLU A 69 11.46 1.54 -10.92
CA GLU A 69 12.81 2.10 -10.74
C GLU A 69 12.76 3.42 -9.96
N PHE A 70 11.85 4.32 -10.32
CA PHE A 70 11.58 5.55 -9.59
C PHE A 70 11.25 5.31 -8.10
N LEU A 71 10.39 4.33 -7.79
CA LEU A 71 10.04 4.00 -6.41
C LEU A 71 11.24 3.51 -5.61
N TYR A 72 12.11 2.71 -6.24
CA TYR A 72 13.33 2.22 -5.61
C TYR A 72 14.35 3.35 -5.41
N ASP A 73 14.67 4.09 -6.46
CA ASP A 73 15.72 5.11 -6.42
C ASP A 73 15.38 6.30 -5.52
N VAL A 74 14.12 6.73 -5.52
CA VAL A 74 13.69 7.92 -4.77
C VAL A 74 13.23 7.59 -3.35
N PHE A 75 12.62 6.42 -3.13
CA PHE A 75 12.02 6.07 -1.84
C PHE A 75 12.54 4.78 -1.21
N GLY A 76 13.43 4.04 -1.86
CA GLY A 76 13.88 2.72 -1.40
C GLY A 76 12.77 1.68 -1.36
N ILE A 77 11.70 1.85 -2.15
CA ILE A 77 10.54 0.97 -2.16
C ILE A 77 10.67 -0.06 -3.27
N ILE A 78 10.73 -1.33 -2.90
CA ILE A 78 10.62 -2.47 -3.81
C ILE A 78 9.17 -2.97 -3.76
N LEU A 79 8.52 -3.07 -4.92
CA LEU A 79 7.18 -3.66 -4.98
C LEU A 79 7.28 -5.18 -4.91
N VAL A 80 6.77 -5.75 -3.82
CA VAL A 80 6.54 -7.19 -3.75
C VAL A 80 5.36 -7.58 -4.66
N PRO A 81 5.27 -8.84 -5.15
CA PRO A 81 4.28 -9.23 -6.16
C PRO A 81 2.82 -8.89 -5.80
N VAL A 82 2.44 -9.06 -4.53
CA VAL A 82 1.09 -8.72 -4.05
C VAL A 82 0.81 -7.22 -4.12
N GLU A 83 1.80 -6.38 -3.83
CA GLU A 83 1.67 -4.93 -3.92
C GLU A 83 1.64 -4.46 -5.36
N GLU A 84 2.49 -5.04 -6.22
CA GLU A 84 2.51 -4.77 -7.65
C GLU A 84 1.16 -5.08 -8.29
N ARG A 85 0.59 -6.28 -8.06
CA ARG A 85 -0.75 -6.65 -8.53
C ARG A 85 -1.83 -5.67 -8.06
N ARG A 86 -1.79 -5.26 -6.80
CA ARG A 86 -2.77 -4.29 -6.25
C ARG A 86 -2.65 -2.92 -6.91
N ARG A 87 -1.43 -2.44 -7.15
CA ARG A 87 -1.18 -1.15 -7.79
C ARG A 87 -1.58 -1.17 -9.26
N LEU A 88 -1.22 -2.21 -10.01
CA LEU A 88 -1.65 -2.42 -11.40
C LEU A 88 -3.17 -2.46 -11.51
N LYS A 89 -3.85 -3.22 -10.65
CA LYS A 89 -5.32 -3.25 -10.60
C LYS A 89 -5.91 -1.88 -10.28
N LYS A 90 -5.31 -1.13 -9.35
CA LYS A 90 -5.75 0.23 -9.03
C LYS A 90 -5.60 1.15 -10.24
N LEU A 91 -4.44 1.13 -10.90
CA LEU A 91 -4.14 1.91 -12.09
C LEU A 91 -5.13 1.62 -13.22
N PHE A 92 -5.39 0.34 -13.50
CA PHE A 92 -6.38 -0.11 -14.48
C PHE A 92 -7.78 0.42 -14.19
N ASN A 93 -8.19 0.43 -12.91
CA ASN A 93 -9.50 0.94 -12.52
C ASN A 93 -9.58 2.47 -12.63
N ILE A 94 -8.59 3.22 -12.15
CA ILE A 94 -8.64 4.69 -12.16
C ILE A 94 -8.47 5.27 -13.57
N SER A 95 -7.73 4.58 -14.44
CA SER A 95 -7.59 4.90 -15.86
C SER A 95 -8.85 4.54 -16.66
N LYS A 96 -9.84 3.90 -16.02
CA LYS A 96 -11.05 3.39 -16.68
C LYS A 96 -10.73 2.42 -17.81
N LYS A 97 -9.69 1.59 -17.62
CA LYS A 97 -9.21 0.60 -18.60
C LYS A 97 -8.74 1.23 -19.92
N ASN A 98 -8.32 2.49 -19.88
CA ASN A 98 -7.74 3.18 -21.02
C ASN A 98 -6.22 3.29 -20.79
N GLU A 99 -5.45 2.75 -21.74
CA GLU A 99 -4.00 2.64 -21.63
C GLU A 99 -3.30 3.99 -21.67
N GLU A 100 -3.64 4.85 -22.63
CA GLU A 100 -3.09 6.21 -22.74
C GLU A 100 -3.24 6.98 -21.42
N ARG A 101 -4.40 6.88 -20.80
CA ARG A 101 -4.67 7.49 -19.50
C ARG A 101 -3.87 6.86 -18.36
N ALA A 102 -3.59 5.58 -18.42
CA ALA A 102 -2.73 4.91 -17.45
C ALA A 102 -1.28 5.40 -17.57
N LEU A 103 -0.79 5.57 -18.80
CA LEU A 103 0.53 6.16 -19.10
C LEU A 103 0.61 7.59 -18.55
N GLU A 104 -0.37 8.45 -18.86
CA GLU A 104 -0.45 9.82 -18.32
C GLU A 104 -0.39 9.85 -16.78
N PHE A 105 -1.04 8.90 -16.12
CA PHE A 105 -1.00 8.81 -14.65
C PHE A 105 0.37 8.36 -14.14
N LEU A 106 1.02 7.40 -14.78
CA LEU A 106 2.37 6.98 -14.40
C LEU A 106 3.34 8.14 -14.53
N ASP A 107 3.31 8.86 -15.65
CA ASP A 107 4.12 10.06 -15.87
C ASP A 107 3.85 11.13 -14.81
N PHE A 108 2.58 11.36 -14.48
CA PHE A 108 2.20 12.29 -13.42
C PHE A 108 2.79 11.89 -12.07
N TYR A 109 2.75 10.61 -11.69
CA TYR A 109 3.29 10.15 -10.41
C TYR A 109 4.82 10.25 -10.36
N ILE A 110 5.51 9.90 -11.45
CA ILE A 110 6.98 10.02 -11.54
C ILE A 110 7.38 11.50 -11.45
N CYS A 111 6.82 12.35 -12.33
CA CYS A 111 7.16 13.77 -12.41
C CYS A 111 6.83 14.52 -11.12
N SER A 112 5.68 14.21 -10.50
CA SER A 112 5.22 14.86 -9.27
C SER A 112 5.75 14.21 -8.00
N ARG A 113 6.60 13.18 -8.14
CA ARG A 113 7.21 12.42 -7.05
C ARG A 113 6.19 11.77 -6.08
N TYR A 114 5.11 11.21 -6.60
CA TYR A 114 4.15 10.45 -5.79
C TYR A 114 4.48 8.96 -5.74
N LYS A 115 4.69 8.47 -4.51
CA LYS A 115 4.93 7.04 -4.26
C LYS A 115 3.68 6.15 -4.36
N SER A 116 2.48 6.73 -4.44
CA SER A 116 1.21 6.02 -4.38
C SER A 116 0.34 6.36 -5.59
N ILE A 117 -0.37 5.36 -6.10
CA ILE A 117 -1.36 5.53 -7.19
C ILE A 117 -2.68 6.00 -6.59
N PHE A 118 -3.26 7.10 -7.08
CA PHE A 118 -4.54 7.68 -6.67
C PHE A 118 -5.12 8.57 -7.76
N LEU A 119 -6.42 8.89 -7.71
CA LEU A 119 -7.00 9.72 -8.77
C LEU A 119 -6.51 11.16 -8.60
N PRO A 120 -5.95 11.85 -9.63
CA PRO A 120 -5.43 13.20 -9.46
C PRO A 120 -6.45 14.23 -8.95
N LYS A 121 -7.76 13.98 -9.14
CA LYS A 121 -8.83 14.81 -8.55
C LYS A 121 -8.85 14.79 -7.02
N ASP A 122 -8.32 13.74 -6.39
CA ASP A 122 -8.18 13.64 -4.93
C ASP A 122 -7.19 14.70 -4.37
N PHE A 123 -6.43 15.37 -5.25
CA PHE A 123 -5.51 16.44 -4.88
C PHE A 123 -6.19 17.80 -4.67
N GLN A 124 -7.42 17.98 -5.17
CA GLN A 124 -8.15 19.25 -5.03
C GLN A 124 -8.69 19.49 -3.60
N LEU A 125 -8.49 18.57 -2.65
CA LEU A 125 -9.02 18.72 -1.29
C LEU A 125 -8.05 19.29 -0.24
N ASN A 126 -6.76 19.50 -0.57
CA ASN A 126 -5.76 19.96 0.41
C ASN A 126 -5.00 21.22 0.00
N ASN A 127 -5.43 21.92 -1.05
CA ASN A 127 -5.05 23.31 -1.21
C ASN A 127 -6.07 24.16 -0.48
N ASP A 128 -5.77 24.51 0.77
CA ASP A 128 -6.23 25.78 1.35
C ASP A 128 -5.75 26.89 0.40
N GLN A 129 -6.57 27.21 -0.60
CA GLN A 129 -6.46 28.45 -1.35
C GLN A 129 -7.05 29.55 -0.45
N PRO A 130 -6.26 30.54 0.02
CA PRO A 130 -6.84 31.72 0.64
C PRO A 130 -7.45 32.56 -0.48
N GLY A 131 -8.74 32.37 -0.73
CA GLY A 131 -9.48 33.22 -1.66
C GLY A 131 -10.60 32.55 -2.43
N ASP A 132 -11.49 31.83 -1.75
CA ASP A 132 -12.87 31.77 -2.25
C ASP A 132 -13.61 32.97 -1.65
N GLU A 133 -13.84 33.98 -2.49
CA GLU A 133 -14.76 35.08 -2.19
C GLU A 133 -16.12 34.49 -1.76
N PRO A 134 -16.77 35.07 -0.73
CA PRO A 134 -18.01 34.51 -0.21
C PRO A 134 -19.06 34.42 -1.32
N ALA A 135 -19.64 33.23 -1.46
CA ALA A 135 -20.74 32.93 -2.35
C ALA A 135 -21.78 34.06 -2.32
N LYS A 136 -21.99 34.71 -3.48
CA LYS A 136 -23.06 35.69 -3.65
C LYS A 136 -24.38 35.04 -3.25
N GLU A 137 -24.96 35.51 -2.15
CA GLU A 137 -26.31 35.15 -1.73
C GLU A 137 -27.27 35.42 -2.90
N SER A 138 -27.79 34.33 -3.46
CA SER A 138 -28.83 34.40 -4.48
C SER A 138 -30.11 34.82 -3.78
N GLY A 139 -30.53 36.07 -4.02
CA GLY A 139 -31.68 36.69 -3.36
C GLY A 139 -32.95 35.85 -3.43
N PHE A 140 -33.48 35.51 -2.26
CA PHE A 140 -34.79 34.90 -2.10
C PHE A 140 -35.88 35.97 -2.32
N THR A 141 -36.59 35.94 -3.45
CA THR A 141 -37.75 36.80 -3.69
C THR A 141 -39.04 36.12 -3.23
N LEU A 142 -39.62 36.59 -2.13
CA LEU A 142 -40.95 36.15 -1.67
C LEU A 142 -42.04 36.93 -2.46
N LYS A 143 -42.79 36.23 -3.33
CA LYS A 143 -43.97 36.81 -3.98
C LYS A 143 -45.10 36.97 -2.96
N LYS A 144 -45.44 38.21 -2.58
CA LYS A 144 -46.67 38.53 -1.84
C LYS A 144 -47.89 38.14 -2.69
N LYS A 145 -48.73 37.24 -2.16
CA LYS A 145 -50.13 37.11 -2.60
C LYS A 145 -50.94 38.16 -1.87
N THR A 146 -51.52 39.09 -2.62
CA THR A 146 -52.56 40.02 -2.17
C THR A 146 -53.86 39.24 -1.97
N ILE A 147 -54.55 39.50 -0.86
CA ILE A 147 -56.01 39.37 -0.72
C ILE A 147 -56.52 40.79 -0.48
#